data_AF-A0A4Y1R4P5-F1
#
_entry.id   AF-A0A4Y1R4P5-F1
#
_cell.length_a   1.000
_cell.length_b   1.000
_cell.length_c   1.000
_cell.angle_alpha   90.00
_cell.angle_beta   90.00
_cell.angle_gamma   90.00
#
_symmetry.space_group_name_H-M   'P 1'
#
loop_
_entity.id
_entity.type
_entity.pdbx_description
1 polymer ?
#
loop_
_entity_poly.entity_id
_entity_poly.type
_entity_poly.pdbx_seq_one_letter_code
_entity_poly.pdbx_strand_id
1 'polypeptide(L)'
;MLLEEHEGKGEHVKNVCIEALASISCHMEWNSYYSLLMRCFNEMIKNPNKQKLLLRLICSVLDQFHFSDAKDSLDNVSNTGTTDSGTSILRRCSTVSANEIQTCLQKVVLPKIHKLLSDSEKVNANINLAALRVLRLLPGDVMDSQLPSIVHRISNFLKNRLESIREEARSALAACLKELGLEYLHFIVKNDILGDVAEEKDVEKIASKMKETKKQKSFETLRLIAQSITFKSHALKLLSPVTAQLRNI
;
A
#
# COMPACT_ATOMS: atom_id res chain seq x y z
N MET A 1 -15.28 -17.33 26.50
CA MET A 1 -14.57 -18.43 25.81
C MET A 1 -15.33 -19.02 24.62
N LEU A 2 -16.68 -19.08 24.60
CA LEU A 2 -17.44 -19.62 23.46
C LEU A 2 -17.77 -18.64 22.31
N LEU A 3 -17.44 -17.34 22.45
CA LEU A 3 -17.72 -16.32 21.42
C LEU A 3 -16.53 -16.07 20.47
N GLU A 4 -15.29 -16.39 20.87
CA GLU A 4 -14.11 -16.20 20.02
C GLU A 4 -13.95 -17.33 18.98
N GLU A 5 -14.47 -18.52 19.28
CA GLU A 5 -14.30 -19.72 18.43
C GLU A 5 -15.15 -19.66 17.15
N HIS A 6 -16.25 -18.91 17.15
CA HIS A 6 -17.12 -18.74 15.98
C HIS A 6 -16.68 -17.59 15.06
N GLU A 7 -16.02 -16.56 15.62
CA GLU A 7 -15.51 -15.43 14.86
C GLU A 7 -14.27 -15.83 14.03
N GLY A 8 -13.41 -16.69 14.57
CA GLY A 8 -12.23 -17.23 13.88
C GLY A 8 -12.55 -18.14 12.68
N LYS A 9 -13.62 -18.96 12.77
CA LYS A 9 -14.04 -19.85 11.66
C LYS A 9 -14.54 -19.06 10.45
N GLY A 10 -15.32 -18.01 10.70
CA GLY A 10 -15.79 -17.12 9.64
C GLY A 10 -14.66 -16.33 8.98
N GLU A 11 -13.65 -15.92 9.75
CA GLU A 11 -12.50 -15.18 9.22
C GLU A 11 -11.58 -16.05 8.37
N HIS A 12 -11.35 -17.31 8.74
CA HIS A 12 -10.60 -18.25 7.91
C HIS A 12 -11.25 -18.46 6.54
N VAL A 13 -12.57 -18.69 6.51
CA VAL A 13 -13.32 -18.86 5.25
C VAL A 13 -13.20 -17.61 4.38
N LYS A 14 -13.34 -16.41 4.97
CA LYS A 14 -13.15 -15.14 4.25
C LYS A 14 -11.74 -15.03 3.65
N ASN A 15 -10.70 -15.41 4.39
CA ASN A 15 -9.31 -15.35 3.92
C ASN A 15 -9.09 -16.29 2.72
N VAL A 16 -9.56 -17.55 2.84
CA VAL A 16 -9.49 -18.52 1.74
C VAL A 16 -10.24 -18.03 0.51
N CYS A 17 -11.42 -17.42 0.68
CA CYS A 17 -12.15 -16.82 -0.43
C CYS A 17 -11.39 -15.67 -1.09
N ILE A 18 -10.71 -14.82 -0.31
CA ILE A 18 -9.86 -13.75 -0.85
C ILE A 18 -8.73 -14.34 -1.69
N GLU A 19 -8.01 -15.32 -1.15
CA GLU A 19 -6.89 -15.98 -1.83
C GLU A 19 -7.32 -16.68 -3.12
N ALA A 20 -8.47 -17.36 -3.10
CA ALA A 20 -9.04 -18.00 -4.27
C ALA A 20 -9.42 -16.99 -5.36
N LEU A 21 -10.10 -15.91 -5.00
CA LEU A 21 -10.48 -14.85 -5.95
C LEU A 21 -9.26 -14.12 -6.51
N ALA A 22 -8.26 -13.85 -5.68
CA ALA A 22 -6.99 -13.28 -6.11
C ALA A 22 -6.28 -14.22 -7.11
N SER A 23 -6.20 -15.52 -6.81
CA SER A 23 -5.61 -16.51 -7.71
C SER A 23 -6.36 -16.61 -9.04
N ILE A 24 -7.68 -16.50 -9.04
CA ILE A 24 -8.46 -16.46 -10.29
C ILE A 24 -8.17 -15.18 -11.08
N SER A 25 -7.92 -14.05 -10.40
CA SER A 25 -7.72 -12.76 -11.05
C SER A 25 -6.48 -12.68 -11.94
N CYS A 26 -5.45 -13.51 -11.71
CA CYS A 26 -4.27 -13.58 -12.56
C CYS A 26 -4.55 -14.19 -13.94
N HIS A 27 -5.72 -14.83 -14.12
CA HIS A 27 -6.16 -15.42 -15.39
C HIS A 27 -7.27 -14.62 -16.08
N MET A 28 -7.69 -13.49 -15.49
CA MET A 28 -8.77 -12.67 -16.04
C MET A 28 -8.26 -11.72 -17.13
N GLU A 29 -9.03 -11.58 -18.21
CA GLU A 29 -8.87 -10.45 -19.12
C GLU A 29 -9.18 -9.12 -18.43
N TRP A 30 -8.61 -8.02 -18.93
CA TRP A 30 -8.73 -6.69 -18.32
C TRP A 30 -10.18 -6.29 -18.00
N ASN A 31 -11.14 -6.55 -18.89
CA ASN A 31 -12.54 -6.16 -18.68
C ASN A 31 -13.18 -6.87 -17.47
N SER A 32 -12.91 -8.15 -17.29
CA SER A 32 -13.38 -8.94 -16.13
C SER A 32 -12.66 -8.53 -14.86
N TYR A 33 -11.35 -8.35 -14.94
CA TYR A 33 -10.51 -7.88 -13.83
C TYR A 33 -10.97 -6.51 -13.33
N TYR A 34 -11.18 -5.57 -14.25
CA TYR A 34 -11.69 -4.23 -13.95
C TYR A 34 -13.10 -4.29 -13.36
N SER A 35 -13.98 -5.12 -13.92
CA SER A 35 -15.34 -5.31 -13.40
C SER A 35 -15.34 -5.85 -11.97
N LEU A 36 -14.41 -6.74 -11.63
CA LEU A 36 -14.22 -7.24 -10.27
C LEU A 36 -13.79 -6.11 -9.32
N LEU A 37 -12.78 -5.31 -9.69
CA LEU A 37 -12.34 -4.15 -8.90
C LEU A 37 -13.49 -3.17 -8.66
N MET A 38 -14.21 -2.81 -9.72
CA MET A 38 -15.33 -1.88 -9.64
C MET A 38 -16.48 -2.40 -8.81
N ARG A 39 -16.76 -3.71 -8.87
CA ARG A 39 -17.73 -4.36 -8.00
C ARG A 39 -17.31 -4.25 -6.53
N CYS A 40 -16.04 -4.43 -6.21
CA CYS A 40 -15.52 -4.27 -4.85
C CYS A 40 -15.70 -2.83 -4.34
N PHE A 41 -15.33 -1.82 -5.14
CA PHE A 41 -15.51 -0.41 -4.79
C PHE A 41 -16.98 -0.04 -4.58
N ASN A 42 -17.87 -0.53 -5.44
CA ASN A 42 -19.30 -0.24 -5.32
C ASN A 42 -19.92 -0.95 -4.10
N GLU A 43 -19.52 -2.19 -3.85
CA GLU A 43 -20.03 -2.97 -2.72
C GLU A 43 -19.60 -2.39 -1.38
N MET A 44 -18.38 -1.84 -1.26
CA MET A 44 -17.95 -1.21 0.00
C MET A 44 -18.68 0.10 0.29
N ILE A 45 -19.10 0.83 -0.75
CA ILE A 45 -19.94 2.04 -0.58
C ILE A 45 -21.35 1.64 -0.12
N LYS A 46 -21.91 0.56 -0.68
CA LYS A 46 -23.25 0.05 -0.30
C LYS A 46 -23.28 -0.61 1.07
N ASN A 47 -22.20 -1.31 1.43
CA ASN A 47 -22.10 -2.13 2.64
C ASN A 47 -20.81 -1.79 3.40
N PRO A 48 -20.81 -0.72 4.23
CA PRO A 48 -19.64 -0.29 5.00
C PRO A 48 -19.06 -1.39 5.90
N ASN A 49 -19.91 -2.28 6.41
CA ASN A 49 -19.50 -3.43 7.24
C ASN A 49 -18.54 -4.39 6.51
N LYS A 50 -18.57 -4.41 5.16
CA LYS A 50 -17.69 -5.26 4.34
C LYS A 50 -16.44 -4.53 3.86
N GLN A 51 -16.26 -3.25 4.17
CA GLN A 51 -15.19 -2.42 3.63
C GLN A 51 -13.80 -3.01 3.88
N LYS A 52 -13.50 -3.44 5.12
CA LYS A 52 -12.22 -4.06 5.47
C LYS A 52 -11.94 -5.32 4.63
N LEU A 53 -12.94 -6.18 4.47
CA LEU A 53 -12.83 -7.40 3.69
C LEU A 53 -12.58 -7.11 2.20
N LEU A 54 -13.33 -6.16 1.64
CA LEU A 54 -13.22 -5.78 0.22
C LEU A 54 -11.91 -5.06 -0.09
N LEU A 55 -11.38 -4.26 0.83
CA LEU A 55 -10.05 -3.66 0.69
C LEU A 55 -8.95 -4.73 0.66
N ARG A 56 -9.03 -5.75 1.52
CA ARG A 56 -8.11 -6.89 1.49
C ARG A 56 -8.18 -7.67 0.18
N LEU A 57 -9.39 -7.88 -0.35
CA LEU A 57 -9.59 -8.47 -1.67
C LEU A 57 -8.97 -7.62 -2.77
N ILE A 58 -9.21 -6.30 -2.77
CA ILE A 58 -8.62 -5.38 -3.75
C ILE A 58 -7.09 -5.46 -3.71
N CYS A 59 -6.47 -5.38 -2.53
CA CYS A 59 -5.02 -5.53 -2.43
C CYS A 59 -4.55 -6.87 -3.02
N SER A 60 -5.18 -7.97 -2.63
CA SER A 60 -4.78 -9.31 -3.10
C SER A 60 -4.95 -9.49 -4.62
N VAL A 61 -5.99 -8.87 -5.21
CA VAL A 61 -6.20 -8.86 -6.66
C VAL A 61 -5.14 -7.99 -7.36
N LEU A 62 -4.84 -6.80 -6.83
CA LEU A 62 -3.80 -5.92 -7.36
C LEU A 62 -2.40 -6.55 -7.29
N ASP A 63 -2.15 -7.43 -6.32
CA ASP A 63 -0.90 -8.18 -6.20
C ASP A 63 -0.70 -9.20 -7.32
N GLN A 64 -1.79 -9.60 -7.98
CA GLN A 64 -1.82 -10.54 -9.11
C GLN A 64 -1.94 -9.82 -10.47
N PHE A 65 -1.65 -8.52 -10.50
CA PHE A 65 -1.71 -7.71 -11.71
C PHE A 65 -0.65 -8.16 -12.73
N HIS A 66 -1.10 -8.52 -13.93
CA HIS A 66 -0.26 -9.15 -14.97
C HIS A 66 -0.27 -8.40 -16.31
N PHE A 67 -0.86 -7.20 -16.36
CA PHE A 67 -1.03 -6.44 -17.61
C PHE A 67 0.16 -5.51 -17.93
N SER A 68 1.25 -5.60 -17.17
CA SER A 68 2.41 -4.71 -17.28
C SER A 68 3.35 -5.06 -18.45
N ASP A 69 3.18 -6.21 -19.10
CA ASP A 69 4.08 -6.69 -20.16
C ASP A 69 3.54 -6.38 -21.56
N ALA A 70 3.78 -5.14 -22.01
CA ALA A 70 3.66 -4.78 -23.43
C ALA A 70 4.83 -3.89 -23.88
N LYS A 71 6.04 -4.09 -23.34
CA LYS A 71 7.24 -3.34 -23.77
C LYS A 71 8.32 -4.13 -24.51
N ASP A 72 8.36 -5.46 -24.45
CA ASP A 72 9.41 -6.22 -25.17
C ASP A 72 8.81 -7.22 -26.16
N SER A 73 8.59 -6.76 -27.40
CA SER A 73 8.55 -7.62 -28.59
C SER A 73 8.89 -6.78 -29.82
N LEU A 74 10.04 -6.11 -29.78
CA LEU A 74 10.72 -5.64 -30.98
C LEU A 74 12.17 -6.09 -30.87
N ASP A 75 12.44 -7.34 -31.26
CA ASP A 75 13.70 -7.69 -31.93
C ASP A 75 13.64 -9.10 -32.57
N ASN A 76 13.72 -9.06 -33.90
CA ASN A 76 14.42 -9.97 -34.80
C ASN A 76 13.82 -11.35 -35.17
N VAL A 77 13.37 -11.36 -36.43
CA VAL A 77 13.25 -12.48 -37.36
C VAL A 77 14.47 -13.40 -37.30
N SER A 78 14.24 -14.71 -37.18
CA SER A 78 15.00 -15.74 -37.89
C SER A 78 14.13 -16.99 -38.08
N ASN A 79 13.95 -17.34 -39.35
CA ASN A 79 13.30 -18.57 -39.82
C ASN A 79 14.01 -19.83 -39.28
N THR A 80 13.25 -20.85 -38.87
CA THR A 80 13.47 -22.27 -39.25
C THR A 80 12.20 -23.08 -38.90
N GLY A 81 11.88 -24.08 -39.72
CA GLY A 81 10.56 -24.69 -39.82
C GLY A 81 10.25 -25.89 -38.91
N THR A 82 8.96 -26.25 -38.97
CA THR A 82 8.30 -27.56 -38.79
C THR A 82 8.19 -28.26 -37.42
N THR A 83 6.93 -28.24 -36.94
CA THR A 83 6.06 -29.32 -36.39
C THR A 83 6.15 -29.82 -34.94
N ASP A 84 5.02 -29.56 -34.24
CA ASP A 84 4.25 -30.37 -33.28
C ASP A 84 4.83 -30.77 -31.90
N SER A 85 4.28 -30.16 -30.83
CA SER A 85 3.32 -30.84 -29.94
C SER A 85 3.07 -30.04 -28.65
N GLY A 86 1.87 -29.46 -28.57
CA GLY A 86 1.06 -29.34 -27.35
C GLY A 86 1.67 -28.68 -26.11
N THR A 87 1.74 -27.34 -26.08
CA THR A 87 1.33 -26.50 -24.92
C THR A 87 1.23 -25.04 -25.41
N SER A 88 0.15 -24.69 -26.12
CA SER A 88 -0.06 -23.32 -26.63
C SER A 88 -1.54 -22.91 -26.64
N ILE A 89 -2.26 -23.22 -25.56
CA ILE A 89 -3.64 -22.77 -25.31
C ILE A 89 -3.60 -22.29 -23.85
N LEU A 90 -3.29 -21.03 -23.53
CA LEU A 90 -4.09 -19.83 -23.75
C LEU A 90 -3.17 -18.60 -23.83
N ARG A 91 -2.68 -18.23 -25.01
CA ARG A 91 -2.02 -16.93 -25.22
C ARG A 91 -2.82 -16.12 -26.24
N ARG A 92 -3.80 -15.35 -25.75
CA ARG A 92 -4.31 -14.05 -26.24
C ARG A 92 -5.75 -13.83 -25.82
N CYS A 93 -6.01 -12.70 -25.15
CA CYS A 93 -6.93 -11.66 -25.60
C CYS A 93 -7.00 -10.54 -24.55
N SER A 94 -6.05 -9.60 -24.59
CA SER A 94 -6.33 -8.25 -24.12
C SER A 94 -6.56 -7.41 -25.36
N THR A 95 -7.82 -7.04 -25.63
CA THR A 95 -8.17 -6.07 -26.68
C THR A 95 -7.74 -4.65 -26.33
N VAL A 96 -7.37 -4.44 -25.06
CA VAL A 96 -7.05 -3.15 -24.46
C VAL A 96 -5.54 -3.01 -24.36
N SER A 97 -5.02 -1.89 -24.86
CA SER A 97 -3.61 -1.55 -24.79
C SER A 97 -3.17 -1.25 -23.35
N ALA A 98 -1.90 -1.49 -23.03
CA ALA A 98 -1.36 -1.16 -21.71
C ALA A 98 -1.56 0.32 -21.33
N ASN A 99 -1.54 1.23 -22.32
CA ASN A 99 -1.80 2.66 -22.10
C ASN A 99 -3.25 2.95 -21.68
N GLU A 100 -4.23 2.23 -22.21
CA GLU A 100 -5.63 2.36 -21.81
C GLU A 100 -5.86 1.82 -20.40
N ILE A 101 -5.19 0.71 -20.05
CA ILE A 101 -5.18 0.16 -18.70
C ILE A 101 -4.60 1.19 -17.73
N GLN A 102 -3.45 1.77 -18.05
CA GLN A 102 -2.81 2.82 -17.25
C GLN A 102 -3.71 4.04 -17.06
N THR A 103 -4.31 4.50 -18.15
CA THR A 103 -5.24 5.63 -18.15
C THR A 103 -6.44 5.34 -17.25
N CYS A 104 -6.97 4.11 -17.28
CA CYS A 104 -8.08 3.70 -16.43
C CYS A 104 -7.69 3.67 -14.94
N LEU A 105 -6.53 3.10 -14.62
CA LEU A 105 -6.01 3.09 -13.24
C LEU A 105 -5.85 4.52 -12.71
N GLN A 106 -5.25 5.42 -13.52
CA GLN A 106 -4.99 6.80 -13.12
C GLN A 106 -6.26 7.67 -13.06
N LYS A 107 -7.17 7.55 -14.03
CA LYS A 107 -8.33 8.45 -14.14
C LYS A 107 -9.58 7.94 -13.42
N VAL A 108 -9.65 6.65 -13.09
CA VAL A 108 -10.86 6.05 -12.48
C VAL A 108 -10.57 5.41 -11.13
N VAL A 109 -9.59 4.51 -11.05
CA VAL A 109 -9.32 3.75 -9.83
C VAL A 109 -8.68 4.63 -8.76
N LEU A 110 -7.65 5.41 -9.13
CA LEU A 110 -6.95 6.29 -8.19
C LEU A 110 -7.88 7.33 -7.54
N PRO A 111 -8.74 8.06 -8.28
CA PRO A 111 -9.69 8.99 -7.65
C PRO A 111 -10.68 8.32 -6.69
N LYS A 112 -11.11 7.09 -6.98
CA LYS A 112 -11.99 6.33 -6.05
C LYS A 112 -11.27 6.04 -4.74
N ILE A 113 -10.00 5.64 -4.80
CA ILE A 113 -9.22 5.42 -3.57
C ILE A 113 -8.96 6.73 -2.84
N HIS A 114 -8.62 7.82 -3.54
CA HIS A 114 -8.47 9.13 -2.91
C HIS A 114 -9.76 9.58 -2.22
N LYS A 115 -10.93 9.32 -2.81
CA LYS A 115 -12.21 9.58 -2.16
C LYS A 115 -12.37 8.75 -0.88
N LEU A 116 -12.07 7.45 -0.91
CA LEU A 116 -12.12 6.59 0.29
C LEU A 116 -11.16 7.05 1.37
N LEU A 117 -9.97 7.52 0.99
CA LEU A 117 -9.05 8.17 1.91
C LEU A 117 -9.78 9.37 2.50
N SER A 118 -10.18 10.36 1.69
CA SER A 118 -10.82 11.62 2.13
C SER A 118 -12.01 11.43 3.06
N ASP A 119 -12.89 10.49 2.78
CA ASP A 119 -14.09 10.22 3.58
C ASP A 119 -13.76 9.54 4.93
N SER A 120 -12.55 9.00 5.11
CA SER A 120 -12.14 8.35 6.35
C SER A 120 -11.62 9.37 7.39
N GLU A 121 -12.39 9.54 8.46
CA GLU A 121 -12.03 10.38 9.64
C GLU A 121 -10.91 9.78 10.50
N LYS A 122 -10.63 8.48 10.36
CA LYS A 122 -9.60 7.75 11.11
C LYS A 122 -8.55 7.19 10.16
N VAL A 123 -7.38 6.88 10.69
CA VAL A 123 -6.37 6.09 9.97
C VAL A 123 -6.97 4.72 9.68
N ASN A 124 -6.94 4.31 8.41
CA ASN A 124 -7.30 2.96 8.01
C ASN A 124 -6.16 2.37 7.19
N ALA A 125 -5.34 1.53 7.82
CA ALA A 125 -4.20 0.90 7.18
C ALA A 125 -4.58 0.16 5.88
N ASN A 126 -5.77 -0.43 5.80
CA ASN A 126 -6.22 -1.14 4.59
C ASN A 126 -6.47 -0.20 3.41
N ILE A 127 -7.01 1.00 3.65
CA ILE A 127 -7.22 2.00 2.58
C ILE A 127 -5.86 2.53 2.11
N ASN A 128 -4.95 2.82 3.04
CA ASN A 128 -3.60 3.26 2.73
C ASN A 128 -2.85 2.21 1.89
N LEU A 129 -2.91 0.94 2.28
CA LEU A 129 -2.31 -0.16 1.53
C LEU A 129 -2.92 -0.30 0.13
N ALA A 130 -4.24 -0.23 0.00
CA ALA A 130 -4.89 -0.28 -1.31
C ALA A 130 -4.45 0.89 -2.22
N ALA A 131 -4.32 2.09 -1.66
CA ALA A 131 -3.81 3.26 -2.37
C ALA A 131 -2.39 3.04 -2.88
N LEU A 132 -1.51 2.52 -2.03
CA LEU A 132 -0.13 2.21 -2.41
C LEU A 132 -0.05 1.10 -3.46
N ARG A 133 -0.87 0.04 -3.36
CA ARG A 133 -0.93 -1.00 -4.40
C ARG A 133 -1.32 -0.41 -5.75
N VAL A 134 -2.28 0.52 -5.81
CA VAL A 134 -2.62 1.21 -7.06
C VAL A 134 -1.49 2.13 -7.52
N LEU A 135 -0.86 2.90 -6.63
CA LEU A 135 0.27 3.76 -7.00
C LEU A 135 1.45 2.97 -7.60
N ARG A 136 1.73 1.77 -7.08
CA ARG A 136 2.79 0.89 -7.60
C ARG A 136 2.53 0.37 -9.03
N LEU A 137 1.29 0.39 -9.48
CA LEU A 137 0.93 0.02 -10.86
C LEU A 137 1.03 1.22 -11.82
N LEU A 138 1.14 2.44 -11.30
CA LEU A 138 1.25 3.67 -12.09
C LEU A 138 2.72 3.94 -12.46
N PRO A 139 2.99 4.79 -13.48
CA PRO A 139 4.36 5.10 -13.84
C PRO A 139 5.02 5.94 -12.72
N GLY A 140 6.35 5.85 -12.62
CA GLY A 140 7.10 6.37 -11.47
C GLY A 140 6.89 7.87 -11.18
N ASP A 141 6.70 8.67 -12.23
CA ASP A 141 6.39 10.11 -12.12
C ASP A 141 5.06 10.37 -11.38
N VAL A 142 4.05 9.55 -11.65
CA VAL A 142 2.77 9.62 -10.94
C VAL A 142 2.93 9.15 -9.50
N MET A 143 3.67 8.05 -9.27
CA MET A 143 3.92 7.55 -7.92
C MET A 143 4.62 8.62 -7.05
N ASP A 144 5.68 9.25 -7.56
CA ASP A 144 6.46 10.26 -6.84
C ASP A 144 5.65 11.52 -6.55
N SER A 145 4.72 11.90 -7.42
CA SER A 145 3.83 13.05 -7.18
C SER A 145 2.71 12.77 -6.18
N GLN A 146 2.19 11.54 -6.12
CA GLN A 146 1.03 11.19 -5.30
C GLN A 146 1.39 10.64 -3.91
N LEU A 147 2.53 9.94 -3.81
CA LEU A 147 2.98 9.34 -2.56
C LEU A 147 3.11 10.36 -1.41
N PRO A 148 3.65 11.58 -1.62
CA PRO A 148 3.73 12.58 -0.56
C PRO A 148 2.38 12.94 0.06
N SER A 149 1.31 12.99 -0.75
CA SER A 149 -0.05 13.29 -0.27
C SER A 149 -0.55 12.22 0.71
N ILE A 150 -0.34 10.94 0.39
CA ILE A 150 -0.74 9.82 1.24
C ILE A 150 0.06 9.82 2.54
N VAL A 151 1.39 9.95 2.46
CA VAL A 151 2.26 9.96 3.64
C VAL A 151 1.94 11.16 4.53
N HIS A 152 1.80 12.36 3.96
CA HIS A 152 1.46 13.56 4.72
C HIS A 152 0.12 13.40 5.46
N ARG A 153 -0.89 12.81 4.81
CA ARG A 153 -2.17 12.49 5.46
C ARG A 153 -1.99 11.59 6.67
N ILE A 154 -1.25 10.49 6.53
CA ILE A 154 -1.01 9.56 7.65
C ILE A 154 -0.22 10.26 8.75
N SER A 155 0.79 11.04 8.38
CA SER A 155 1.59 11.83 9.31
C SER A 155 0.76 12.87 10.08
N ASN A 156 -0.30 13.41 9.47
CA ASN A 156 -1.19 14.34 10.15
C ASN A 156 -1.94 13.67 11.32
N PHE A 157 -2.21 12.37 11.25
CA PHE A 157 -2.81 11.62 12.37
C PHE A 157 -1.83 11.40 13.54
N LEU A 158 -0.52 11.50 13.32
CA LEU A 158 0.47 11.48 14.41
C LEU A 158 0.40 12.71 15.31
N LYS A 159 -0.25 13.79 14.86
CA LYS A 159 -0.53 14.99 15.65
C LYS A 159 -1.77 14.83 16.56
N ASN A 160 -2.51 13.73 16.43
CA ASN A 160 -3.74 13.51 17.20
C ASN A 160 -3.45 13.32 18.70
N ARG A 161 -4.34 13.80 19.57
CA ARG A 161 -4.19 13.68 21.05
C ARG A 161 -4.38 12.25 21.56
N LEU A 162 -5.14 11.42 20.86
CA LEU A 162 -5.41 10.04 21.25
C LEU A 162 -4.24 9.12 20.88
N GLU A 163 -3.69 8.42 21.87
CA GLU A 163 -2.57 7.47 21.67
C GLU A 163 -2.92 6.35 20.70
N SER A 164 -4.14 5.82 20.78
CA SER A 164 -4.62 4.77 19.86
C SER A 164 -4.62 5.20 18.39
N ILE A 165 -4.93 6.47 18.10
CA ILE A 165 -4.90 6.99 16.73
C ILE A 165 -3.46 7.14 16.23
N ARG A 166 -2.54 7.57 17.09
CA ARG A 166 -1.13 7.71 16.74
C ARG A 166 -0.44 6.36 16.52
N GLU A 167 -0.73 5.36 17.35
CA GLU A 167 -0.22 3.99 17.17
C GLU A 167 -0.70 3.39 15.83
N GLU A 168 -1.97 3.59 15.47
CA GLU A 168 -2.50 3.16 14.17
C GLU A 168 -1.80 3.90 13.01
N ALA A 169 -1.51 5.19 13.15
CA ALA A 169 -0.75 5.95 12.16
C ALA A 169 0.69 5.40 12.00
N ARG A 170 1.38 5.09 13.09
CA ARG A 170 2.73 4.48 13.06
C ARG A 170 2.71 3.10 12.40
N SER A 171 1.73 2.27 12.76
CA SER A 171 1.50 0.96 12.14
C SER A 171 1.25 1.10 10.63
N ALA A 172 0.42 2.06 10.22
CA ALA A 172 0.18 2.36 8.82
C ALA A 172 1.45 2.81 8.08
N LEU A 173 2.26 3.72 8.65
CA LEU A 173 3.53 4.14 8.05
C LEU A 173 4.53 2.99 7.91
N ALA A 174 4.62 2.12 8.92
CA ALA A 174 5.47 0.93 8.87
C ALA A 174 5.01 -0.04 7.77
N ALA A 175 3.69 -0.25 7.64
CA ALA A 175 3.12 -1.05 6.55
C ALA A 175 3.40 -0.41 5.18
N CYS A 176 3.27 0.92 5.05
CA CYS A 176 3.61 1.65 3.84
C CYS A 176 5.08 1.45 3.44
N LEU A 177 6.01 1.56 4.39
CA LEU A 177 7.42 1.34 4.12
C LEU A 177 7.71 -0.10 3.69
N LYS A 178 7.09 -1.08 4.36
CA LYS A 178 7.24 -2.50 4.00
C LYS A 178 6.84 -2.75 2.54
N GLU A 179 5.81 -2.06 2.06
CA GLU A 179 5.31 -2.21 0.70
C GLU A 179 6.11 -1.45 -0.36
N LEU A 180 6.53 -0.23 -0.04
CA LEU A 180 7.27 0.64 -0.96
C LEU A 180 8.76 0.29 -1.03
N GLY A 181 9.28 -0.34 0.02
CA GLY A 181 10.69 -0.63 0.15
C GLY A 181 11.48 0.52 0.79
N LEU A 182 12.76 0.24 1.05
CA LEU A 182 13.61 1.07 1.91
C LEU A 182 14.12 2.35 1.27
N GLU A 183 13.91 2.52 -0.03
CA GLU A 183 14.21 3.77 -0.73
C GLU A 183 13.34 4.93 -0.22
N TYR A 184 12.13 4.64 0.24
CA TYR A 184 11.22 5.63 0.83
C TYR A 184 11.38 5.80 2.35
N LEU A 185 12.35 5.09 2.96
CA LEU A 185 12.62 5.19 4.40
C LEU A 185 12.96 6.61 4.82
N HIS A 186 13.88 7.25 4.10
CA HIS A 186 14.30 8.61 4.43
C HIS A 186 13.11 9.58 4.37
N PHE A 187 12.24 9.40 3.37
CA PHE A 187 11.03 10.21 3.20
C PHE A 187 10.04 10.04 4.36
N ILE A 188 9.76 8.79 4.78
CA ILE A 188 8.84 8.51 5.89
C ILE A 188 9.41 8.97 7.24
N VAL A 189 10.68 8.65 7.51
CA VAL A 189 11.37 9.07 8.75
C VAL A 189 11.43 10.58 8.86
N LYS A 190 11.74 11.27 7.75
CA LYS A 190 11.75 12.74 7.75
C LYS A 190 10.36 13.30 8.10
N ASN A 191 9.28 12.73 7.59
CA ASN A 191 7.92 13.22 7.89
C ASN A 191 7.40 12.85 9.29
N ASP A 192 7.82 11.72 9.88
CA ASP A 192 7.39 11.29 11.23
C ASP A 192 8.26 11.87 12.36
N ILE A 193 9.58 11.92 12.15
CA ILE A 193 10.58 12.19 13.19
C ILE A 193 11.24 13.56 13.05
N LEU A 194 11.36 14.10 11.83
CA LEU A 194 12.19 15.28 11.55
C LEU A 194 11.44 16.45 10.89
N GLY A 195 10.13 16.33 10.70
CA GLY A 195 9.30 17.32 10.03
C GLY A 195 8.41 18.07 11.01
N ASP A 196 7.49 18.86 10.49
CA ASP A 196 6.55 19.70 11.26
C ASP A 196 5.80 18.93 12.37
N VAL A 197 5.61 17.62 12.18
CA VAL A 197 5.01 16.72 13.18
C VAL A 197 5.88 16.59 14.44
N ALA A 198 7.20 16.62 14.31
CA ALA A 198 8.13 16.56 15.44
C ALA A 198 8.22 17.91 16.15
N GLU A 199 8.33 19.01 15.40
CA GLU A 199 8.38 20.37 15.96
C GLU A 199 7.12 20.71 16.77
N GLU A 200 5.93 20.33 16.29
CA GLU A 200 4.68 20.55 17.02
C GLU A 200 4.57 19.70 18.30
N LYS A 201 5.25 18.54 18.37
CA LYS A 201 5.30 17.71 19.60
C LYS A 201 6.18 18.34 20.68
N ASP A 202 7.20 19.11 20.29
CA ASP A 202 8.14 19.78 21.21
C ASP A 202 7.57 21.08 21.80
N VAL A 203 6.42 21.55 21.31
CA VAL A 203 5.70 22.67 21.93
C VAL A 203 5.25 22.27 23.34
N GLU A 204 5.72 22.98 24.37
CA GLU A 204 5.57 22.67 25.79
C GLU A 204 4.11 22.45 26.25
N LYS A 205 3.17 23.16 25.61
CA LYS A 205 1.71 23.04 25.83
C LYS A 205 1.09 21.73 25.30
N ILE A 206 1.75 21.10 24.32
CA ILE A 206 1.39 19.82 23.71
C ILE A 206 2.17 18.68 24.37
N ALA A 207 3.48 18.87 24.59
CA ALA A 207 4.37 17.94 25.29
C ALA A 207 3.87 17.57 26.70
N SER A 208 3.38 18.55 27.47
CA SER A 208 2.81 18.32 28.81
C SER A 208 1.51 17.51 28.79
N LYS A 209 0.78 17.49 27.67
CA LYS A 209 -0.49 16.76 27.49
C LYS A 209 -0.31 15.36 26.89
N MET A 210 0.86 15.05 26.34
CA MET A 210 1.15 13.78 25.68
C MET A 210 2.12 12.95 26.54
N LYS A 211 1.64 11.86 27.15
CA LYS A 211 2.48 10.92 27.92
C LYS A 211 3.67 10.36 27.12
N GLU A 212 3.59 10.34 25.79
CA GLU A 212 4.63 9.88 24.88
C GLU A 212 5.81 10.84 24.70
N THR A 213 5.59 12.15 24.78
CA THR A 213 6.70 13.14 24.63
C THR A 213 7.71 12.97 25.76
N LYS A 214 7.25 12.52 26.94
CA LYS A 214 8.11 12.12 28.06
C LYS A 214 8.84 10.78 27.87
N LYS A 215 8.45 9.96 26.89
CA LYS A 215 9.00 8.60 26.63
C LYS A 215 9.72 8.45 25.28
N GLN A 216 9.89 9.51 24.49
CA GLN A 216 10.56 9.47 23.17
C GLN A 216 10.08 8.31 22.25
N LYS A 217 8.76 8.07 22.14
CA LYS A 217 8.23 6.96 21.30
C LYS A 217 8.33 7.19 19.78
N SER A 218 8.89 8.30 19.29
CA SER A 218 9.25 8.47 17.86
C SER A 218 10.23 7.39 17.38
N PHE A 219 11.03 6.81 18.30
CA PHE A 219 11.88 5.67 18.02
C PHE A 219 11.11 4.35 17.79
N GLU A 220 9.82 4.28 18.14
CA GLU A 220 9.03 3.05 17.96
C GLU A 220 8.72 2.81 16.48
N THR A 221 8.47 3.86 15.69
CA THR A 221 8.37 3.73 14.22
C THR A 221 9.69 3.20 13.66
N LEU A 222 10.84 3.77 14.08
CA LEU A 222 12.16 3.26 13.69
C LEU A 222 12.39 1.83 14.18
N ARG A 223 11.87 1.44 15.35
CA ARG A 223 11.97 0.07 15.89
C ARG A 223 11.16 -0.92 15.04
N LEU A 224 9.90 -0.60 14.73
CA LEU A 224 9.04 -1.42 13.87
C LEU A 224 9.63 -1.58 12.46
N ILE A 225 10.20 -0.49 11.95
CA ILE A 225 10.94 -0.47 10.71
C ILE A 225 12.19 -1.37 10.82
N ALA A 226 13.04 -1.19 11.84
CA ALA A 226 14.25 -1.98 12.03
C ALA A 226 13.97 -3.48 12.23
N GLN A 227 12.85 -3.84 12.87
CA GLN A 227 12.41 -5.23 13.03
C GLN A 227 11.96 -5.89 11.72
N SER A 228 11.56 -5.09 10.72
CA SER A 228 11.07 -5.59 9.43
C SER A 228 12.13 -5.57 8.32
N ILE A 229 13.35 -5.09 8.61
CA ILE A 229 14.44 -4.96 7.63
C ILE A 229 15.54 -5.99 7.89
N THR A 230 15.91 -6.75 6.87
CA THR A 230 17.15 -7.54 6.88
C THR A 230 18.37 -6.60 6.87
N PHE A 231 19.10 -6.58 8.00
CA PHE A 231 20.26 -5.72 8.27
C PHE A 231 21.38 -5.74 7.21
N LYS A 232 21.49 -6.82 6.44
CA LYS A 232 22.68 -7.14 5.62
C LYS A 232 22.95 -6.17 4.46
N SER A 233 21.95 -5.48 3.93
CA SER A 233 22.10 -4.62 2.74
C SER A 233 21.70 -3.15 2.93
N HIS A 234 21.04 -2.79 4.04
CA HIS A 234 20.37 -1.49 4.17
C HIS A 234 20.63 -0.74 5.49
N ALA A 235 21.43 -1.30 6.40
CA ALA A 235 21.74 -0.66 7.69
C ALA A 235 22.31 0.76 7.55
N LEU A 236 23.13 1.03 6.54
CA LEU A 236 23.71 2.35 6.29
C LEU A 236 22.65 3.41 5.91
N LYS A 237 21.59 3.03 5.18
CA LYS A 237 20.47 3.94 4.85
C LYS A 237 19.62 4.26 6.08
N LEU A 238 19.46 3.32 7.00
CA LEU A 238 18.81 3.52 8.30
C LEU A 238 19.62 4.43 9.23
N LEU A 239 20.95 4.31 9.19
CA LEU A 239 21.84 5.11 10.02
C LEU A 239 22.07 6.52 9.45
N SER A 240 21.81 6.76 8.17
CA SER A 240 22.00 8.06 7.51
C SER A 240 21.25 9.21 8.21
N PRO A 241 19.94 9.11 8.51
CA PRO A 241 19.22 10.17 9.21
C PRO A 241 19.77 10.43 10.62
N VAL A 242 20.10 9.36 11.34
CA VAL A 242 20.62 9.42 12.72
C VAL A 242 22.01 10.04 12.76
N THR A 243 22.90 9.62 11.84
CA THR A 243 24.27 10.16 11.73
C THR A 243 24.30 11.59 11.21
N ALA A 244 23.37 11.98 10.33
CA ALA A 244 23.24 13.37 9.88
C ALA A 244 22.82 14.31 11.02
N GLN A 245 21.90 13.89 11.89
CA GLN A 245 21.54 14.68 13.08
C GLN A 245 22.67 14.77 14.10
N LEU A 246 23.39 13.67 14.36
CA LEU A 246 24.51 13.65 15.31
C LEU A 246 25.72 14.50 14.86
N ARG A 247 25.86 14.80 13.57
CA ARG A 247 26.91 15.71 13.06
C ARG A 247 26.58 17.19 13.22
N ASN A 248 25.31 17.53 13.47
CA ASN A 248 24.82 18.91 13.62
C ASN A 248 24.57 19.28 15.09
N ILE A 249 25.04 18.45 16.04
CA ILE A 249 25.10 18.70 17.49
C ILE A 249 26.57 18.92 17.84
#